data_AF-A0A7I7L623-F1
#
_entry.id   AF-A0A7I7L623-F1
#
_cell.length_a   1.000
_cell.length_b   1.000
_cell.length_c   1.000
_cell.angle_alpha   90.00
_cell.angle_beta   90.00
_cell.angle_gamma   90.00
#
_symmetry.space_group_name_H-M   'P 1'
#
loop_
_entity.id
_entity.type
_entity.pdbx_description
1 polymer ?
#
loop_
_entity_poly.entity_id
_entity_poly.type
_entity_poly.pdbx_seq_one_letter_code
_entity_poly.pdbx_strand_id
1 'polypeptide(L)'
;MTMLQQPTSQADLAGWHAGTLRALALLDTRWVVIGEPFLAAAETLRAAGYRVIEIGESWPERAATEEPTGEDDVALYQLTSGSTGDPKAVAIIHGNLFADVAAMTAEVHLDPEVDITASWLPLSHDMGLIAYLISPMFAGNGAVYITPTEFVVSPLKWMQILTERRATITAAPNFAYSIISRLLSAVEDGTYDLGALRCVVTGAEPIDPATMAEFARQAGRFGLRHTALGAAYGLAEATVAVSFSPVDNPLTTESVCVEELENRGLALPACSCGGPTKQFVTLGPPMSGVEVRIVAADGSNLPPRRMGEIAIAGDAVARH
;
A
#
# COMPACT_ATOMS: atom_id res chain seq x y z
N MET A 1 3.54 1.58 18.09
CA MET A 1 4.23 2.58 17.22
C MET A 1 3.27 3.11 16.15
N THR A 2 3.44 4.30 15.57
CA THR A 2 2.71 4.72 14.36
C THR A 2 3.57 5.69 13.54
N MET A 3 3.20 5.90 12.27
CA MET A 3 3.79 6.91 11.40
C MET A 3 2.71 7.94 11.03
N LEU A 4 2.96 9.21 11.32
CA LEU A 4 2.00 10.28 11.06
C LEU A 4 2.15 10.83 9.66
N GLN A 5 1.02 11.23 9.07
CA GLN A 5 1.00 11.84 7.75
C GLN A 5 1.76 13.16 7.76
N GLN A 6 2.66 13.31 6.79
CA GLN A 6 3.38 14.57 6.58
C GLN A 6 2.45 15.61 5.96
N PRO A 7 2.59 16.91 6.31
CA PRO A 7 1.82 17.96 5.68
C PRO A 7 2.22 18.05 4.20
N THR A 8 1.23 18.09 3.32
CA THR A 8 1.47 18.35 1.90
C THR A 8 1.63 19.86 1.67
N SER A 9 2.20 20.27 0.54
CA SER A 9 2.38 21.68 0.19
C SER A 9 1.07 22.49 0.11
N GLN A 10 -0.07 21.81 -0.01
CA GLN A 10 -1.41 22.39 -0.05
C GLN A 10 -2.20 22.20 1.25
N ALA A 11 -1.61 21.58 2.29
CA ALA A 11 -2.29 21.33 3.54
C ALA A 11 -2.49 22.63 4.34
N ASP A 12 -3.67 22.80 4.92
CA ASP A 12 -3.87 23.75 6.01
C ASP A 12 -2.99 23.35 7.19
N LEU A 13 -1.93 24.11 7.45
CA LEU A 13 -0.97 23.82 8.50
C LEU A 13 -1.59 23.83 9.89
N ALA A 14 -2.60 24.68 10.12
CA ALA A 14 -3.31 24.72 11.40
C ALA A 14 -4.17 23.46 11.58
N GLY A 15 -4.91 23.08 10.52
CA GLY A 15 -5.66 21.83 10.46
C GLY A 15 -4.80 20.57 10.63
N TRP A 16 -3.65 20.52 9.96
CA TRP A 16 -2.68 19.43 10.08
C TRP A 16 -2.10 19.33 11.49
N HIS A 17 -1.70 20.45 12.09
CA HIS A 17 -1.19 20.49 13.45
C HIS A 17 -2.25 20.00 14.46
N ALA A 18 -3.49 20.49 14.34
CA ALA A 18 -4.58 20.03 15.18
C ALA A 18 -4.88 18.53 14.99
N GLY A 19 -4.83 18.03 13.75
CA GLY A 19 -4.96 16.60 13.44
C GLY A 19 -3.85 15.75 14.06
N THR A 20 -2.61 16.22 13.98
CA THR A 20 -1.44 15.58 14.58
C THR A 20 -1.58 15.45 16.09
N LEU A 21 -1.94 16.53 16.78
CA LEU A 21 -2.16 16.49 18.23
C LEU A 21 -3.33 15.57 18.63
N ARG A 22 -4.41 15.53 17.84
CA ARG A 22 -5.52 14.58 18.08
C ARG A 22 -5.06 13.13 17.92
N ALA A 23 -4.26 12.83 16.90
CA ALA A 23 -3.72 11.49 16.69
C ALA A 23 -2.79 11.06 17.84
N LEU A 24 -1.91 11.97 18.29
CA LEU A 24 -1.02 11.70 19.43
C LEU A 24 -1.80 11.42 20.72
N ALA A 25 -2.86 12.20 20.97
CA ALA A 25 -3.74 12.01 22.13
C ALA A 25 -4.56 10.72 22.04
N LEU A 26 -5.08 10.37 20.86
CA LEU A 26 -5.82 9.12 20.61
C LEU A 26 -4.98 7.88 20.96
N LEU A 27 -3.67 7.95 20.71
CA LEU A 27 -2.74 6.85 20.89
C LEU A 27 -2.04 6.83 22.26
N ASP A 28 -2.43 7.73 23.18
CA ASP A 28 -1.75 7.94 24.47
C ASP A 28 -0.22 8.07 24.30
N THR A 29 0.19 8.86 23.30
CA THR A 29 1.58 8.89 22.86
C THR A 29 2.48 9.56 23.89
N ARG A 30 3.54 8.85 24.32
CA ARG A 30 4.55 9.39 25.24
C ARG A 30 5.76 10.00 24.53
N TRP A 31 6.17 9.39 23.43
CA TRP A 31 7.38 9.74 22.69
C TRP A 31 7.06 10.08 21.24
N VAL A 32 7.64 11.16 20.74
CA VAL A 32 7.53 11.58 19.34
C VAL A 32 8.93 11.66 18.76
N VAL A 33 9.17 10.92 17.69
CA VAL A 33 10.43 10.95 16.95
C VAL A 33 10.24 11.85 15.74
N ILE A 34 11.12 12.83 15.57
CA ILE A 34 11.09 13.79 14.45
C ILE A 34 12.46 13.85 13.79
N GLY A 35 12.50 14.04 12.48
CA GLY A 35 13.71 14.35 11.72
C GLY A 35 13.50 15.57 10.84
N GLU A 36 14.49 15.94 10.04
CA GLU A 36 14.31 16.98 9.03
C GLU A 36 13.17 16.64 8.05
N PRO A 37 12.37 17.61 7.58
CA PRO A 37 12.40 19.05 7.95
C PRO A 37 11.58 19.40 9.21
N PHE A 38 11.09 18.41 9.97
CA PHE A 38 10.15 18.60 11.08
C PHE A 38 10.78 18.99 12.42
N LEU A 39 12.10 19.22 12.47
CA LEU A 39 12.80 19.67 13.68
C LEU A 39 12.21 20.97 14.24
N ALA A 40 11.67 21.84 13.39
CA ALA A 40 10.99 23.08 13.82
C ALA A 40 9.74 22.84 14.69
N ALA A 41 9.16 21.64 14.67
CA ALA A 41 8.01 21.29 15.51
C ALA A 41 8.40 20.85 16.94
N ALA A 42 9.70 20.67 17.22
CA ALA A 42 10.19 20.08 18.47
C ALA A 42 9.76 20.88 19.71
N GLU A 43 9.96 22.20 19.69
CA GLU A 43 9.62 23.07 20.81
C GLU A 43 8.12 23.06 21.11
N THR A 44 7.28 23.12 20.07
CA THR A 44 5.82 23.08 20.19
C THR A 44 5.34 21.76 20.78
N LEU A 45 5.91 20.63 20.32
CA LEU A 45 5.58 19.30 20.84
C LEU A 45 6.03 19.12 22.30
N ARG A 46 7.21 19.63 22.68
CA ARG A 46 7.69 19.64 24.07
C ARG A 46 6.80 20.51 24.96
N ALA A 47 6.40 21.70 24.49
CA ALA A 47 5.48 22.58 25.20
C ALA A 47 4.08 21.95 25.39
N ALA A 48 3.66 21.10 24.46
CA ALA A 48 2.44 20.29 24.57
C ALA A 48 2.58 19.06 25.50
N GLY A 49 3.75 18.82 26.09
CA GLY A 49 3.99 17.78 27.09
C GLY A 49 4.58 16.47 26.55
N TYR A 50 4.87 16.38 25.25
CA TYR A 50 5.46 15.17 24.65
C TYR A 50 6.96 15.09 24.86
N ARG A 51 7.49 13.86 24.94
CA ARG A 51 8.94 13.63 24.91
C ARG A 51 9.41 13.52 23.47
N VAL A 52 10.18 14.50 23.01
CA VAL A 52 10.62 14.59 21.61
C VAL A 52 12.05 14.09 21.45
N ILE A 53 12.25 13.16 20.50
CA ILE A 53 13.54 12.64 20.07
C ILE A 53 13.83 13.17 18.66
N GLU A 54 14.98 13.79 18.46
CA GLU A 54 15.40 14.35 17.18
C GLU A 54 16.37 13.40 16.46
N ILE A 55 16.03 12.97 15.24
CA ILE A 55 16.87 12.13 14.39
C ILE A 55 18.09 12.96 13.97
N GLY A 56 19.29 12.45 14.25
CA GLY A 56 20.57 13.12 13.96
C GLY A 56 21.34 13.52 15.21
N GLU A 57 20.71 13.49 16.39
CA GLU A 57 21.45 13.48 17.66
C GLU A 57 22.26 12.19 17.77
N SER A 58 23.42 12.26 18.44
CA SER A 58 24.28 11.10 18.68
C SER A 58 23.49 10.00 19.39
N TRP A 59 23.21 8.91 18.68
CA TRP A 59 22.58 7.73 19.26
C TRP A 59 23.56 7.06 20.24
N PRO A 60 23.07 6.53 21.38
CA PRO A 60 23.90 5.70 22.23
C PRO A 60 24.41 4.49 21.44
N GLU A 61 25.71 4.20 21.53
CA GLU A 61 26.38 3.08 20.86
C GLU A 61 25.79 1.69 21.20
N ARG A 62 25.04 1.60 22.30
CA ARG A 62 24.38 0.37 22.73
C ARG A 62 22.90 0.42 22.36
N ALA A 63 22.46 -0.66 21.72
CA ALA A 63 21.05 -1.02 21.63
C ALA A 63 20.41 -0.93 23.02
N ALA A 64 19.17 -0.42 23.06
CA ALA A 64 18.33 -0.51 24.25
C ALA A 64 18.31 -1.95 24.77
N THR A 65 18.10 -2.12 26.08
CA THR A 65 17.71 -3.44 26.60
C THR A 65 16.49 -3.92 25.81
N GLU A 66 16.58 -5.10 25.21
CA GLU A 66 15.44 -5.74 24.56
C GLU A 66 14.35 -5.94 25.61
N GLU A 67 13.22 -5.26 25.44
CA GLU A 67 12.02 -5.52 26.22
C GLU A 67 11.39 -6.81 25.67
N PRO A 68 11.07 -7.81 26.51
CA PRO A 68 10.36 -8.99 26.05
C PRO A 68 9.02 -8.61 25.41
N THR A 69 8.85 -8.94 24.13
CA THR A 69 7.59 -8.76 23.38
C THR A 69 7.03 -10.11 22.94
N GLY A 70 5.72 -10.26 23.05
CA GLY A 70 4.95 -11.42 22.59
C GLY A 70 4.16 -11.12 21.31
N GLU A 71 3.63 -12.17 20.68
CA GLU A 71 2.84 -12.05 19.45
C GLU A 71 1.52 -11.29 19.64
N ASP A 72 0.94 -11.33 20.85
CA ASP A 72 -0.28 -10.60 21.21
C ASP A 72 -0.03 -9.13 21.60
N ASP A 73 1.23 -8.69 21.69
CA ASP A 73 1.54 -7.29 21.97
C ASP A 73 1.35 -6.41 20.72
N VAL A 74 0.87 -5.18 20.93
CA VAL A 74 0.66 -4.22 19.84
C VAL A 74 2.01 -3.77 19.26
N ALA A 75 2.27 -4.14 18.01
CA ALA A 75 3.44 -3.69 17.27
C ALA A 75 3.25 -2.24 16.78
N LEU A 76 2.12 -1.98 16.11
CA LEU A 76 1.82 -0.68 15.53
C LEU A 76 0.33 -0.34 15.54
N TYR A 77 0.03 0.94 15.46
CA TYR A 77 -1.28 1.47 15.19
C TYR A 77 -1.29 2.06 13.78
N GLN A 78 -2.17 1.57 12.93
CA GLN A 78 -2.42 2.16 11.62
C GLN A 78 -3.61 3.11 11.72
N LEU A 79 -3.36 4.39 11.45
CA LEU A 79 -4.42 5.39 11.42
C LEU A 79 -5.18 5.29 10.09
N THR A 80 -6.50 5.27 10.15
CA THR A 80 -7.37 5.30 8.97
C THR A 80 -8.26 6.54 8.98
N SER A 81 -8.54 7.07 7.79
CA SER A 81 -9.52 8.13 7.60
C SER A 81 -10.92 7.54 7.81
N GLY A 82 -11.39 7.50 9.05
CA GLY A 82 -12.75 7.07 9.36
C GLY A 82 -13.77 7.90 8.56
N SER A 83 -14.81 7.25 8.05
CA SER A 83 -15.92 7.90 7.31
C SER A 83 -16.68 8.94 8.14
N THR A 84 -16.51 8.92 9.47
CA THR A 84 -17.13 9.83 10.45
C THR A 84 -16.27 11.05 10.79
N GLY A 85 -15.09 11.21 10.19
CA GLY A 85 -14.18 12.34 10.42
C GLY A 85 -13.23 12.18 11.61
N ASP A 86 -13.53 11.29 12.55
CA ASP A 86 -12.61 10.92 13.62
C ASP A 86 -11.64 9.82 13.14
N PRO A 87 -10.32 10.00 13.30
CA PRO A 87 -9.35 8.98 12.94
C PRO A 87 -9.55 7.74 13.80
N LYS A 88 -9.60 6.57 13.17
CA LYS A 88 -9.54 5.29 13.88
C LYS A 88 -8.10 4.81 13.93
N ALA A 89 -7.73 4.20 15.04
CA ALA A 89 -6.43 3.55 15.20
C ALA A 89 -6.64 2.04 15.19
N VAL A 90 -6.27 1.39 14.09
CA VAL A 90 -6.27 -0.07 14.01
C VAL A 90 -5.05 -0.59 14.76
N ALA A 91 -5.27 -1.33 15.83
CA ALA A 91 -4.20 -1.96 16.60
C ALA A 91 -3.73 -3.23 15.87
N ILE A 92 -2.48 -3.24 15.42
CA ILE A 92 -1.85 -4.37 14.76
C ILE A 92 -0.87 -5.00 15.77
N ILE A 93 -1.17 -6.23 16.19
CA ILE A 93 -0.27 -6.99 17.07
C ILE A 93 0.86 -7.65 16.27
N HIS A 94 1.93 -8.05 16.95
CA HIS A 94 3.09 -8.69 16.32
C HIS A 94 2.71 -9.94 15.51
N GLY A 95 1.76 -10.75 16.00
CA GLY A 95 1.27 -11.94 15.29
C GLY A 95 0.54 -11.60 13.98
N ASN A 96 -0.27 -10.53 13.97
CA ASN A 96 -0.92 -10.04 12.74
C ASN A 96 0.13 -9.62 11.71
N LEU A 97 1.09 -8.81 12.15
CA LEU A 97 2.14 -8.28 11.29
C LEU A 97 3.01 -9.40 10.71
N PHE A 98 3.38 -10.39 11.53
CA PHE A 98 4.14 -11.54 11.07
C PHE A 98 3.36 -12.37 10.04
N ALA A 99 2.09 -12.68 10.31
CA ALA A 99 1.27 -13.47 9.40
C ALA A 99 1.15 -12.83 8.02
N ASP A 100 0.88 -11.52 7.97
CA ASP A 100 0.71 -10.77 6.73
C ASP A 100 2.03 -10.62 5.95
N VAL A 101 3.12 -10.23 6.63
CA VAL A 101 4.43 -10.03 6.00
C VAL A 101 5.04 -11.35 5.52
N ALA A 102 4.87 -12.44 6.27
CA ALA A 102 5.30 -13.77 5.86
C ALA A 102 4.53 -14.25 4.61
N ALA A 103 3.20 -14.04 4.58
CA ALA A 103 2.39 -14.37 3.42
C ALA A 103 2.81 -13.55 2.19
N MET A 104 2.97 -12.22 2.31
CA MET A 104 3.46 -11.39 1.19
C MET A 104 4.83 -11.82 0.68
N THR A 105 5.77 -12.09 1.58
CA THR A 105 7.13 -12.55 1.23
C THR A 105 7.07 -13.85 0.41
N ALA A 106 6.21 -14.79 0.81
CA ALA A 106 6.02 -16.06 0.12
C ALA A 106 5.34 -15.88 -1.25
N GLU A 107 4.19 -15.18 -1.33
CA GLU A 107 3.41 -15.06 -2.57
C GLU A 107 4.12 -14.22 -3.64
N VAL A 108 4.95 -13.25 -3.24
CA VAL A 108 5.78 -12.46 -4.17
C VAL A 108 7.06 -13.21 -4.58
N HIS A 109 7.36 -14.33 -3.93
CA HIS A 109 8.65 -15.03 -4.03
C HIS A 109 9.82 -14.06 -3.81
N LEU A 110 9.78 -13.30 -2.72
CA LEU A 110 10.79 -12.29 -2.42
C LEU A 110 12.13 -12.96 -2.09
N ASP A 111 13.17 -12.61 -2.85
CA ASP A 111 14.51 -13.19 -2.71
C ASP A 111 15.49 -12.12 -2.16
N PRO A 112 16.03 -12.30 -0.94
CA PRO A 112 16.95 -11.32 -0.32
C PRO A 112 18.23 -11.07 -1.11
N GLU A 113 18.67 -12.00 -1.96
CA GLU A 113 19.94 -11.90 -2.67
C GLU A 113 19.84 -11.04 -3.93
N VAL A 114 18.64 -10.92 -4.52
CA VAL A 114 18.46 -10.27 -5.82
C VAL A 114 17.41 -9.17 -5.83
N ASP A 115 16.42 -9.22 -4.93
CA ASP A 115 15.32 -8.26 -4.98
C ASP A 115 15.62 -6.96 -4.24
N ILE A 116 15.25 -5.87 -4.91
CA ILE A 116 15.32 -4.51 -4.39
C ILE A 116 13.93 -3.91 -4.53
N THR A 117 13.34 -3.54 -3.40
CA THR A 117 12.07 -2.80 -3.39
C THR A 117 12.35 -1.31 -3.62
N ALA A 118 11.48 -0.67 -4.38
CA ALA A 118 11.50 0.77 -4.55
C ALA A 118 10.10 1.34 -4.29
N SER A 119 10.02 2.42 -3.52
CA SER A 119 8.75 3.02 -3.16
C SER A 119 8.85 4.53 -2.97
N TRP A 120 7.75 5.22 -3.21
CA TRP A 120 7.55 6.60 -2.79
C TRP A 120 6.33 6.75 -1.90
N LEU A 121 5.70 5.63 -1.55
CA LEU A 121 4.45 5.60 -0.80
C LEU A 121 4.67 6.19 0.59
N PRO A 122 3.70 6.97 1.11
CA PRO A 122 3.79 7.49 2.46
C PRO A 122 3.90 6.36 3.48
N LEU A 123 4.88 6.44 4.38
CA LEU A 123 4.99 5.51 5.51
C LEU A 123 3.87 5.67 6.53
N SER A 124 3.00 6.69 6.40
CA SER A 124 1.77 6.80 7.18
C SER A 124 0.63 5.93 6.65
N HIS A 125 0.80 5.32 5.47
CA HIS A 125 -0.16 4.42 4.85
C HIS A 125 0.34 2.98 5.00
N ASP A 126 -0.56 2.03 5.25
CA ASP A 126 -0.24 0.60 5.44
C ASP A 126 0.62 -0.01 4.32
N MET A 127 0.29 0.25 3.05
CA MET A 127 1.07 -0.18 1.89
C MET A 127 2.49 0.37 1.92
N GLY A 128 2.69 1.66 2.25
CA GLY A 128 4.04 2.22 2.33
C GLY A 128 4.83 1.67 3.51
N LEU A 129 4.20 1.59 4.69
CA LEU A 129 4.83 1.15 5.92
C LEU A 129 5.08 -0.35 5.96
N ILE A 130 4.03 -1.15 5.80
CA ILE A 130 4.08 -2.59 6.01
C ILE A 130 4.64 -3.23 4.75
N ALA A 131 3.98 -3.07 3.60
CA ALA A 131 4.35 -3.78 2.39
C ALA A 131 5.71 -3.35 1.81
N TYR A 132 6.08 -2.07 1.95
CA TYR A 132 7.29 -1.53 1.31
C TYR A 132 8.42 -1.17 2.26
N LEU A 133 8.23 -1.09 3.59
CA LEU A 133 9.31 -0.87 4.56
C LEU A 133 9.52 -2.07 5.48
N ILE A 134 8.47 -2.56 6.14
CA ILE A 134 8.61 -3.68 7.08
C ILE A 134 8.87 -4.99 6.34
N SER A 135 8.19 -5.28 5.23
CA SER A 135 8.41 -6.53 4.47
C SER A 135 9.84 -6.71 3.96
N PRO A 136 10.50 -5.74 3.31
CA PRO A 136 11.89 -5.91 2.93
C PRO A 136 12.82 -6.00 4.14
N MET A 137 12.53 -5.32 5.25
CA MET A 137 13.30 -5.50 6.50
C MET A 137 13.17 -6.93 7.06
N PHE A 138 11.96 -7.49 7.03
CA PHE A 138 11.68 -8.85 7.46
C PHE A 138 12.40 -9.88 6.60
N ALA A 139 12.38 -9.71 5.28
CA ALA A 139 13.01 -10.63 4.34
C ALA A 139 14.54 -10.43 4.19
N GLY A 140 15.07 -9.27 4.59
CA GLY A 140 16.50 -8.94 4.45
C GLY A 140 16.87 -8.27 3.12
N ASN A 141 15.89 -7.70 2.41
CA ASN A 141 16.05 -7.08 1.10
C ASN A 141 16.54 -5.63 1.18
N GLY A 142 17.20 -5.18 0.11
CA GLY A 142 17.45 -3.76 -0.12
C GLY A 142 16.15 -3.00 -0.42
N ALA A 143 16.00 -1.80 0.13
CA ALA A 143 14.88 -0.91 -0.14
C ALA A 143 15.36 0.49 -0.49
N VAL A 144 14.75 1.11 -1.51
CA VAL A 144 15.08 2.46 -1.99
C VAL A 144 13.83 3.33 -1.97
N TYR A 145 13.98 4.56 -1.50
CA TYR A 145 12.87 5.52 -1.44
C TYR A 145 13.20 6.86 -2.06
N ILE A 146 12.16 7.46 -2.62
CA ILE A 146 12.01 8.92 -2.69
C ILE A 146 10.78 9.29 -1.86
N THR A 147 10.68 10.53 -1.41
CA THR A 147 9.52 10.97 -0.63
C THR A 147 8.27 11.11 -1.53
N PRO A 148 7.05 11.00 -0.96
CA PRO A 148 5.82 11.30 -1.69
C PRO A 148 5.85 12.71 -2.32
N THR A 149 6.44 13.68 -1.64
CA THR A 149 6.62 15.06 -2.12
C THR A 149 7.51 15.11 -3.35
N GLU A 150 8.62 14.38 -3.37
CA GLU A 150 9.49 14.28 -4.54
C GLU A 150 8.77 13.64 -5.73
N PHE A 151 7.94 12.62 -5.51
CA PHE A 151 7.08 12.06 -6.56
C PHE A 151 6.09 13.11 -7.10
N VAL A 152 5.40 13.85 -6.23
CA VAL A 152 4.43 14.87 -6.67
C VAL A 152 5.10 15.99 -7.47
N VAL A 153 6.29 16.44 -7.04
CA VAL A 153 7.06 17.50 -7.71
C VAL A 153 7.67 17.01 -9.03
N SER A 154 8.17 15.77 -9.07
CA SER A 154 8.80 15.19 -10.25
C SER A 154 8.49 13.70 -10.36
N PRO A 155 7.32 13.32 -10.93
CA PRO A 155 6.88 11.93 -10.96
C PRO A 155 7.86 10.99 -11.70
N LEU A 156 8.54 11.50 -12.73
CA LEU A 156 9.56 10.75 -13.48
C LEU A 156 10.78 10.37 -12.65
N LYS A 157 11.01 11.00 -11.49
CA LYS A 157 12.04 10.56 -10.53
C LYS A 157 11.80 9.13 -10.06
N TRP A 158 10.54 8.68 -10.00
CA TRP A 158 10.23 7.28 -9.73
C TRP A 158 10.83 6.37 -10.82
N MET A 159 10.60 6.65 -12.11
CA MET A 159 11.19 5.84 -13.20
C MET A 159 12.72 5.87 -13.20
N GLN A 160 13.30 7.02 -12.84
CA GLN A 160 14.74 7.18 -12.68
C GLN A 160 15.29 6.25 -11.58
N ILE A 161 14.72 6.25 -10.38
CA ILE A 161 15.24 5.38 -9.30
C ILE A 161 15.05 3.89 -9.61
N LEU A 162 13.96 3.51 -10.28
CA LEU A 162 13.72 2.13 -10.70
C LEU A 162 14.82 1.67 -11.66
N THR A 163 15.22 2.55 -12.58
CA THR A 163 16.32 2.31 -13.54
C THR A 163 17.68 2.25 -12.83
N GLU A 164 18.05 3.29 -12.09
CA GLU A 164 19.38 3.44 -11.47
C GLU A 164 19.69 2.36 -10.44
N ARG A 165 18.66 1.91 -9.72
CA ARG A 165 18.79 0.89 -8.67
C ARG A 165 18.45 -0.51 -9.14
N ARG A 166 18.07 -0.65 -10.41
CA ARG A 166 17.57 -1.91 -10.99
C ARG A 166 16.53 -2.55 -10.08
N ALA A 167 15.60 -1.74 -9.57
CA ALA A 167 14.58 -2.18 -8.64
C ALA A 167 13.74 -3.29 -9.30
N THR A 168 13.39 -4.31 -8.52
CA THR A 168 12.66 -5.48 -9.01
C THR A 168 11.18 -5.43 -8.62
N ILE A 169 10.86 -4.69 -7.54
CA ILE A 169 9.51 -4.63 -6.95
C ILE A 169 9.13 -3.17 -6.65
N THR A 170 7.93 -2.74 -7.06
CA THR A 170 7.37 -1.42 -6.73
C THR A 170 5.85 -1.46 -6.71
N ALA A 171 5.20 -0.50 -6.05
CA ALA A 171 3.77 -0.30 -6.15
C ALA A 171 3.41 1.18 -6.26
N ALA A 172 2.18 1.41 -6.70
CA ALA A 172 1.50 2.68 -6.57
C ALA A 172 -0.03 2.51 -6.63
N PRO A 173 -0.81 3.51 -6.19
CA PRO A 173 -2.23 3.57 -6.53
C PRO A 173 -2.45 3.83 -8.02
N ASN A 174 -3.65 3.51 -8.52
CA ASN A 174 -4.00 3.59 -9.95
C ASN A 174 -3.74 4.98 -10.57
N PHE A 175 -3.97 6.08 -9.83
CA PHE A 175 -3.75 7.44 -10.31
C PHE A 175 -2.29 7.70 -10.72
N ALA A 176 -1.32 7.11 -10.02
CA ALA A 176 0.09 7.31 -10.29
C ALA A 176 0.48 6.70 -11.65
N TYR A 177 -0.07 5.53 -11.96
CA TYR A 177 0.11 4.91 -13.27
C TYR A 177 -0.47 5.76 -14.39
N SER A 178 -1.61 6.43 -14.18
CA SER A 178 -2.17 7.40 -15.14
C SER A 178 -1.20 8.57 -15.40
N ILE A 179 -0.67 9.18 -14.33
CA ILE A 179 0.30 10.28 -14.42
C ILE A 179 1.56 9.83 -15.17
N ILE A 180 2.15 8.71 -14.77
CA ILE A 180 3.40 8.21 -15.35
C ILE A 180 3.20 7.83 -16.81
N SER A 181 2.11 7.19 -17.18
CA SER A 181 1.83 6.83 -18.58
C SER A 181 1.82 8.05 -19.48
N ARG A 182 1.15 9.12 -19.05
CA ARG A 182 1.12 10.39 -19.78
C ARG A 182 2.52 10.99 -19.92
N LEU A 183 3.32 10.98 -18.86
CA LEU A 183 4.67 11.55 -18.89
C LEU A 183 5.62 10.71 -19.77
N LEU A 184 5.60 9.39 -19.64
CA LEU A 184 6.39 8.46 -20.46
C LEU A 184 6.08 8.58 -21.96
N SER A 185 4.84 8.96 -22.32
CA SER A 185 4.47 9.19 -23.73
C SER A 185 5.33 10.25 -24.44
N ALA A 186 5.89 11.21 -23.69
CA ALA A 186 6.72 12.29 -24.20
C ALA A 186 8.23 12.07 -23.96
N VAL A 187 8.60 10.97 -23.31
CA VAL A 187 10.01 10.62 -23.04
C VAL A 187 10.58 9.84 -24.23
N GLU A 188 11.82 10.15 -24.60
CA GLU A 188 12.56 9.46 -25.66
C GLU A 188 12.89 8.01 -25.26
N ASP A 189 12.79 7.09 -26.22
CA ASP A 189 13.15 5.68 -26.01
C ASP A 189 14.61 5.56 -25.51
N GLY A 190 14.87 4.60 -24.62
CA GLY A 190 16.20 4.40 -24.04
C GLY A 190 16.56 5.31 -22.86
N THR A 191 15.70 6.27 -22.49
CA THR A 191 15.92 7.12 -21.29
C THR A 191 15.88 6.31 -19.99
N TYR A 192 15.02 5.29 -19.91
CA TYR A 192 14.84 4.42 -18.74
C TYR A 192 15.03 2.95 -19.13
N ASP A 193 15.43 2.13 -18.15
CA ASP A 193 15.45 0.66 -18.22
C ASP A 193 14.63 0.09 -17.07
N LEU A 194 13.42 -0.35 -17.39
CA LEU A 194 12.46 -0.97 -16.48
C LEU A 194 12.47 -2.50 -16.56
N GLY A 195 13.44 -3.10 -17.28
CA GLY A 195 13.50 -4.54 -17.52
C GLY A 195 13.80 -5.38 -16.27
N ALA A 196 14.34 -4.77 -15.22
CA ALA A 196 14.58 -5.42 -13.93
C ALA A 196 13.29 -5.67 -13.14
N LEU A 197 12.22 -4.91 -13.42
CA LEU A 197 10.95 -5.06 -12.71
C LEU A 197 10.32 -6.42 -13.01
N ARG A 198 9.99 -7.13 -11.94
CA ARG A 198 9.23 -8.39 -11.97
C ARG A 198 7.90 -8.31 -11.22
N CYS A 199 7.71 -7.29 -10.38
CA CYS A 199 6.49 -7.09 -9.64
C CYS A 199 6.15 -5.59 -9.51
N VAL A 200 5.11 -5.15 -10.21
CA VAL A 200 4.62 -3.78 -10.27
C VAL A 200 3.15 -3.79 -9.89
N VAL A 201 2.86 -3.39 -8.66
CA VAL A 201 1.55 -3.62 -8.04
C VAL A 201 0.69 -2.38 -8.09
N THR A 202 -0.57 -2.53 -8.49
CA THR A 202 -1.61 -1.51 -8.34
C THR A 202 -2.62 -1.92 -7.27
N GLY A 203 -3.06 -0.99 -6.45
CA GLY A 203 -3.94 -1.25 -5.30
C GLY A 203 -4.31 0.03 -4.56
N ALA A 204 -4.86 -0.11 -3.34
CA ALA A 204 -5.30 0.98 -2.46
C ALA A 204 -6.49 1.85 -2.96
N GLU A 205 -6.90 1.71 -4.23
CA GLU A 205 -8.08 2.37 -4.80
C GLU A 205 -8.68 1.51 -5.93
N PRO A 206 -9.90 1.83 -6.44
CA PRO A 206 -10.43 1.16 -7.61
C PRO A 206 -9.47 1.23 -8.80
N ILE A 207 -9.11 0.07 -9.34
CA ILE A 207 -8.16 -0.03 -10.45
C ILE A 207 -8.91 0.12 -11.78
N ASP A 208 -8.46 1.06 -12.62
CA ASP A 208 -9.01 1.27 -13.95
C ASP A 208 -8.24 0.42 -14.99
N PRO A 209 -8.90 -0.56 -15.65
CA PRO A 209 -8.31 -1.37 -16.70
C PRO A 209 -7.64 -0.56 -17.82
N ALA A 210 -8.24 0.57 -18.21
CA ALA A 210 -7.73 1.40 -19.30
C ALA A 210 -6.41 2.10 -18.90
N THR A 211 -6.36 2.62 -17.67
CA THR A 211 -5.13 3.18 -17.08
C THR A 211 -4.00 2.17 -17.06
N MET A 212 -4.26 0.95 -16.59
CA MET A 212 -3.22 -0.10 -16.53
C MET A 212 -2.77 -0.57 -17.92
N ALA A 213 -3.68 -0.66 -18.88
CA ALA A 213 -3.34 -1.01 -20.26
C ALA A 213 -2.45 0.06 -20.94
N GLU A 214 -2.76 1.34 -20.72
CA GLU A 214 -1.95 2.44 -21.23
C GLU A 214 -0.58 2.50 -20.54
N PHE A 215 -0.51 2.24 -19.23
CA PHE A 215 0.76 2.10 -18.53
C PHE A 215 1.61 0.96 -19.08
N ALA A 216 1.03 -0.24 -19.26
CA ALA A 216 1.71 -1.38 -19.86
C ALA A 216 2.32 -1.03 -21.23
N ARG A 217 1.56 -0.30 -22.06
CA ARG A 217 2.01 0.13 -23.38
C ARG A 217 3.17 1.12 -23.32
N GLN A 218 3.08 2.13 -22.44
CA GLN A 218 4.08 3.18 -22.34
C GLN A 218 5.35 2.71 -21.65
N ALA A 219 5.22 2.03 -20.52
CA ALA A 219 6.36 1.47 -19.78
C ALA A 219 7.02 0.29 -20.52
N GLY A 220 6.27 -0.43 -21.36
CA GLY A 220 6.81 -1.48 -22.23
C GLY A 220 7.87 -0.99 -23.22
N ARG A 221 7.80 0.28 -23.66
CA ARG A 221 8.85 0.94 -24.47
C ARG A 221 10.20 0.99 -23.75
N PHE A 222 10.17 0.93 -22.42
CA PHE A 222 11.34 0.97 -21.55
C PHE A 222 11.66 -0.41 -20.95
N GLY A 223 11.16 -1.50 -21.55
CA GLY A 223 11.50 -2.87 -21.16
C GLY A 223 10.62 -3.51 -20.07
N LEU A 224 9.59 -2.81 -19.56
CA LEU A 224 8.68 -3.41 -18.59
C LEU A 224 7.92 -4.58 -19.21
N ARG A 225 8.02 -5.76 -18.59
CA ARG A 225 7.27 -6.95 -19.01
C ARG A 225 5.82 -6.83 -18.55
N HIS A 226 4.87 -7.14 -19.44
CA HIS A 226 3.44 -7.19 -19.10
C HIS A 226 3.12 -8.17 -17.97
N THR A 227 3.93 -9.23 -17.82
CA THR A 227 3.83 -10.22 -16.73
C THR A 227 4.34 -9.71 -15.38
N ALA A 228 4.95 -8.52 -15.33
CA ALA A 228 5.36 -7.90 -14.08
C ALA A 228 4.20 -7.12 -13.43
N LEU A 229 3.11 -6.85 -14.16
CA LEU A 229 1.98 -6.08 -13.63
C LEU A 229 1.07 -6.97 -12.79
N GLY A 230 0.83 -6.57 -11.54
CA GLY A 230 -0.08 -7.25 -10.62
C GLY A 230 -1.06 -6.28 -9.97
N ALA A 231 -2.17 -6.82 -9.46
CA ALA A 231 -3.10 -6.10 -8.61
C ALA A 231 -3.19 -6.74 -7.23
N ALA A 232 -3.42 -5.89 -6.23
CA ALA A 232 -3.64 -6.28 -4.85
C ALA A 232 -4.87 -5.61 -4.27
N TYR A 233 -5.51 -6.28 -3.31
CA TYR A 233 -6.56 -5.73 -2.46
C TYR A 233 -6.15 -5.84 -1.00
N GLY A 234 -6.49 -4.81 -0.24
CA GLY A 234 -5.94 -4.61 1.08
C GLY A 234 -6.62 -3.49 1.85
N LEU A 235 -6.45 -3.53 3.17
CA LEU A 235 -6.94 -2.55 4.14
C LEU A 235 -6.21 -2.70 5.47
N ALA A 236 -6.12 -1.62 6.24
CA ALA A 236 -5.45 -1.59 7.53
C ALA A 236 -6.03 -2.60 8.54
N GLU A 237 -7.36 -2.82 8.53
CA GLU A 237 -8.03 -3.81 9.39
C GLU A 237 -7.58 -5.25 9.13
N ALA A 238 -6.98 -5.54 7.98
CA ALA A 238 -6.35 -6.81 7.65
C ALA A 238 -4.82 -6.71 7.63
N THR A 239 -4.25 -5.80 8.43
CA THR A 239 -2.83 -5.43 8.44
C THR A 239 -2.42 -4.69 7.17
N VAL A 240 -2.40 -5.35 6.00
CA VAL A 240 -2.35 -4.66 4.71
C VAL A 240 -2.89 -5.51 3.56
N ALA A 241 -2.47 -6.77 3.38
CA ALA A 241 -2.72 -7.51 2.14
C ALA A 241 -3.77 -8.62 2.33
N VAL A 242 -4.84 -8.57 1.53
CA VAL A 242 -5.93 -9.56 1.57
C VAL A 242 -5.87 -10.51 0.39
N SER A 243 -5.62 -9.98 -0.81
CA SER A 243 -5.48 -10.77 -2.03
C SER A 243 -4.43 -10.18 -2.95
N PHE A 244 -3.77 -11.05 -3.73
CA PHE A 244 -2.68 -10.67 -4.59
C PHE A 244 -2.67 -11.44 -5.91
N SER A 245 -2.44 -10.75 -7.02
CA SER A 245 -2.32 -11.40 -8.33
C SER A 245 -1.03 -12.25 -8.40
N PRO A 246 -1.08 -13.49 -8.90
CA PRO A 246 0.12 -14.32 -9.00
C PRO A 246 1.26 -13.62 -9.77
N VAL A 247 2.49 -13.67 -9.23
CA VAL A 247 3.66 -13.10 -9.92
C VAL A 247 3.94 -13.81 -11.25
N ASP A 248 4.65 -13.12 -12.15
CA ASP A 248 4.98 -13.57 -13.52
C ASP A 248 3.75 -13.94 -14.38
N ASN A 249 2.56 -13.54 -13.96
CA ASN A 249 1.34 -13.63 -14.74
C ASN A 249 0.86 -12.23 -15.13
N PRO A 250 0.29 -12.05 -16.33
CA PRO A 250 -0.23 -10.77 -16.73
C PRO A 250 -1.45 -10.37 -15.89
N LEU A 251 -1.60 -9.08 -15.64
CA LEU A 251 -2.81 -8.52 -15.06
C LEU A 251 -4.04 -8.94 -15.88
N THR A 252 -5.00 -9.62 -15.26
CA THR A 252 -6.22 -10.08 -15.92
C THR A 252 -7.39 -9.15 -15.65
N THR A 253 -8.29 -9.06 -16.63
CA THR A 253 -9.54 -8.32 -16.52
C THR A 253 -10.72 -9.21 -16.90
N GLU A 254 -11.88 -8.90 -16.34
CA GLU A 254 -13.14 -9.53 -16.69
C GLU A 254 -14.18 -8.47 -17.08
N SER A 255 -14.81 -8.67 -18.23
CA SER A 255 -15.95 -7.87 -18.67
C SER A 255 -17.26 -8.50 -18.19
N VAL A 256 -18.07 -7.71 -17.50
CA VAL A 256 -19.39 -8.13 -16.99
C VAL A 256 -20.51 -7.23 -17.51
N CYS A 257 -21.71 -7.77 -17.64
CA CYS A 257 -22.90 -7.03 -18.04
C CYS A 257 -23.27 -6.00 -16.98
N VAL A 258 -23.40 -4.73 -17.39
CA VAL A 258 -23.72 -3.62 -16.46
C VAL A 258 -25.13 -3.78 -15.88
N GLU A 259 -26.11 -4.05 -16.75
CA GLU A 259 -27.52 -4.13 -16.35
C GLU A 259 -27.79 -5.26 -15.35
N GLU A 260 -27.13 -6.42 -15.52
CA GLU A 260 -27.27 -7.56 -14.60
C GLU A 260 -26.57 -7.30 -13.26
N LEU A 261 -25.43 -6.62 -13.27
CA LEU A 261 -24.72 -6.25 -12.06
C LEU A 261 -25.52 -5.23 -11.24
N GLU A 262 -26.02 -4.18 -11.87
CA GLU A 262 -26.75 -3.09 -11.20
C GLU A 262 -28.13 -3.53 -10.70
N ASN A 263 -28.90 -4.24 -11.52
CA ASN A 263 -30.28 -4.58 -11.17
C ASN A 263 -30.41 -5.83 -10.31
N ARG A 264 -29.45 -6.77 -10.41
CA ARG A 264 -29.57 -8.11 -9.81
C ARG A 264 -28.37 -8.50 -8.96
N GLY A 265 -27.32 -7.66 -8.91
CA GLY A 265 -26.06 -8.00 -8.25
C GLY A 265 -25.42 -9.24 -8.86
N LEU A 266 -25.57 -9.46 -10.17
CA LEU A 266 -25.03 -10.63 -10.88
C LEU A 266 -23.93 -10.21 -11.85
N ALA A 267 -22.70 -10.64 -11.59
CA ALA A 267 -21.54 -10.48 -12.46
C ALA A 267 -21.59 -11.47 -13.64
N LEU A 268 -22.55 -11.27 -14.55
CA LEU A 268 -22.73 -12.08 -15.74
C LEU A 268 -21.62 -11.76 -16.78
N PRO A 269 -20.88 -12.77 -17.29
CA PRO A 269 -19.84 -12.55 -18.29
C PRO A 269 -20.37 -11.88 -19.57
N ALA A 270 -19.56 -10.98 -20.15
CA ALA A 270 -19.90 -10.24 -21.36
C ALA A 270 -20.35 -11.11 -22.55
N CYS A 271 -19.73 -12.29 -22.74
CA CYS A 271 -20.10 -13.22 -23.81
C CYS A 271 -21.54 -13.76 -23.69
N SER A 272 -22.14 -13.66 -22.51
CA SER A 272 -23.50 -14.12 -22.22
C SER A 272 -24.52 -12.97 -22.22
N CYS A 273 -24.11 -11.75 -22.58
CA CYS A 273 -24.97 -10.57 -22.57
C CYS A 273 -25.01 -9.90 -23.96
N GLY A 274 -26.15 -9.24 -24.26
CA GLY A 274 -26.33 -8.43 -25.47
C GLY A 274 -26.26 -6.91 -25.23
N GLY A 275 -25.92 -6.50 -24.01
CA GLY A 275 -25.98 -5.11 -23.54
C GLY A 275 -24.62 -4.49 -23.22
N PRO A 276 -24.59 -3.31 -22.58
CA PRO A 276 -23.35 -2.63 -22.20
C PRO A 276 -22.56 -3.45 -21.17
N THR A 277 -21.23 -3.39 -21.26
CA THR A 277 -20.32 -4.12 -20.38
C THR A 277 -19.35 -3.18 -19.68
N LYS A 278 -18.88 -3.60 -18.50
CA LYS A 278 -17.84 -2.92 -17.73
C LYS A 278 -16.72 -3.91 -17.41
N GLN A 279 -15.48 -3.46 -17.55
CA GLN A 279 -14.30 -4.24 -17.19
C GLN A 279 -13.90 -4.03 -15.73
N PHE A 280 -13.48 -5.11 -15.09
CA PHE A 280 -12.92 -5.13 -13.75
C PHE A 280 -11.57 -5.83 -13.76
N VAL A 281 -10.61 -5.33 -13.00
CA VAL A 281 -9.33 -6.01 -12.78
C VAL A 281 -9.53 -7.14 -11.77
N THR A 282 -8.94 -8.31 -12.04
CA THR A 282 -8.91 -9.41 -11.07
C THR A 282 -7.86 -9.12 -10.01
N LEU A 283 -8.24 -9.22 -8.73
CA LEU A 283 -7.40 -8.84 -7.58
C LEU A 283 -6.58 -10.03 -7.02
N GLY A 284 -6.59 -11.16 -7.73
CA GLY A 284 -5.95 -12.41 -7.33
C GLY A 284 -6.69 -13.21 -6.25
N PRO A 285 -6.20 -14.42 -5.92
CA PRO A 285 -6.69 -15.20 -4.80
C PRO A 285 -6.36 -14.55 -3.45
N PRO A 286 -7.08 -14.91 -2.37
CA PRO A 286 -6.70 -14.55 -1.02
C PRO A 286 -5.26 -14.98 -0.69
N MET A 287 -4.59 -14.18 0.14
CA MET A 287 -3.26 -14.50 0.66
C MET A 287 -3.31 -15.78 1.51
N SER A 288 -2.18 -16.48 1.59
CA SER A 288 -2.01 -17.62 2.50
C SER A 288 -2.42 -17.24 3.94
N GLY A 289 -3.34 -18.01 4.54
CA GLY A 289 -3.87 -17.76 5.89
C GLY A 289 -5.04 -16.76 5.96
N VAL A 290 -5.49 -16.22 4.82
CA VAL A 290 -6.65 -15.31 4.73
C VAL A 290 -7.83 -16.02 4.08
N GLU A 291 -8.98 -15.99 4.75
CA GLU A 291 -10.26 -16.40 4.21
C GLU A 291 -11.04 -15.18 3.73
N VAL A 292 -11.59 -15.27 2.52
CA VAL A 292 -12.47 -14.25 1.96
C VAL A 292 -13.81 -14.87 1.57
N ARG A 293 -14.90 -14.23 1.97
CA ARG A 293 -16.28 -14.60 1.57
C ARG A 293 -17.03 -13.36 1.11
N ILE A 294 -18.00 -13.58 0.22
CA ILE A 294 -18.95 -12.55 -0.17
C ILE A 294 -20.24 -12.79 0.59
N VAL A 295 -20.72 -11.78 1.32
CA VAL A 295 -21.91 -11.89 2.17
C VAL A 295 -23.00 -10.91 1.75
N ALA A 296 -24.25 -11.31 1.94
CA ALA A 296 -25.40 -10.43 1.80
C ALA A 296 -25.57 -9.55 3.05
N ALA A 297 -26.48 -8.58 2.99
CA ALA A 297 -26.76 -7.66 4.10
C ALA A 297 -27.27 -8.36 5.39
N ASP A 298 -27.79 -9.58 5.27
CA ASP A 298 -28.21 -10.42 6.41
C ASP A 298 -27.08 -11.31 6.96
N GLY A 299 -25.86 -11.19 6.42
CA GLY A 299 -24.69 -11.97 6.79
C GLY A 299 -24.60 -13.35 6.14
N SER A 300 -25.54 -13.74 5.28
CA SER A 300 -25.50 -15.03 4.59
C SER A 300 -24.46 -15.07 3.46
N ASN A 301 -23.80 -16.22 3.27
CA ASN A 301 -22.83 -16.40 2.19
C ASN A 301 -23.52 -16.36 0.82
N LEU A 302 -22.96 -15.55 -0.08
CA LEU A 302 -23.39 -15.47 -1.47
C LEU A 302 -22.55 -16.42 -2.35
N PRO A 303 -23.17 -17.05 -3.37
CA PRO A 303 -22.45 -17.90 -4.30
C PRO A 303 -21.56 -17.06 -5.24
N PRO A 304 -20.61 -17.72 -5.96
CA PRO A 304 -19.83 -17.06 -6.99
C PRO A 304 -20.69 -16.25 -7.97
N ARG A 305 -20.12 -15.14 -8.49
CA ARG A 305 -20.78 -14.18 -9.40
C ARG A 305 -21.83 -13.27 -8.75
N ARG A 306 -22.10 -13.37 -7.45
CA ARG A 306 -22.98 -12.42 -6.76
C ARG A 306 -22.18 -11.30 -6.11
N MET A 307 -22.66 -10.07 -6.28
CA MET A 307 -22.11 -8.89 -5.61
C MET A 307 -22.65 -8.82 -4.18
N GLY A 308 -21.75 -8.51 -3.24
CA GLY A 308 -22.06 -8.37 -1.82
C GLY A 308 -20.88 -7.75 -1.07
N GLU A 309 -20.96 -7.76 0.25
CA GLU A 309 -19.90 -7.27 1.13
C GLU A 309 -18.76 -8.31 1.23
N ILE A 310 -17.52 -7.83 1.32
CA ILE A 310 -16.33 -8.67 1.46
C ILE A 310 -16.08 -8.91 2.95
N ALA A 311 -16.30 -10.13 3.41
CA ALA A 311 -15.96 -10.57 4.77
C ALA A 311 -14.60 -11.27 4.77
N ILE A 312 -13.73 -10.87 5.70
CA ILE A 312 -12.34 -11.34 5.78
C ILE A 312 -12.08 -11.92 7.17
N ALA A 313 -11.38 -13.05 7.23
CA ALA A 313 -10.92 -13.66 8.47
C ALA A 313 -9.51 -14.23 8.27
N GLY A 314 -8.71 -14.28 9.32
CA GLY A 314 -7.35 -14.83 9.26
C GLY A 314 -6.45 -14.24 10.33
N ASP A 315 -5.25 -14.80 10.48
CA ASP A 315 -4.30 -14.36 11.50
C ASP A 315 -3.76 -12.95 11.23
N ALA A 316 -3.82 -12.47 9.99
CA ALA A 316 -3.48 -11.08 9.62
C ALA A 316 -4.56 -10.05 9.99
N VAL A 317 -5.76 -10.49 10.39
CA VAL A 317 -6.89 -9.59 10.70
C VAL A 317 -6.75 -9.00 12.10
N ALA A 318 -6.79 -7.67 12.18
CA ALA A 318 -6.71 -6.95 13.43
C ALA A 318 -7.90 -7.29 14.34
N ARG A 319 -7.63 -7.48 15.63
CA ARG A 319 -8.68 -7.71 16.62
C ARG A 319 -9.27 -6.36 17.06
N HIS A 320 -10.61 -6.32 17.15
CA HIS A 320 -11.35 -5.17 17.67
C HIS A 320 -11.46 -5.18 19.20
#